data_AF-A0A925UWG9-F1
#
_entry.id   AF-A0A925UWG9-F1
#
_cell.length_a   1.000
_cell.length_b   1.000
_cell.length_c   1.000
_cell.angle_alpha   90.00
_cell.angle_beta   90.00
_cell.angle_gamma   90.00
#
_symmetry.space_group_name_H-M   'P 1'
#
loop_
_entity.id
_entity.type
_entity.pdbx_description
1 polymer ?
#
loop_
_entity_poly.entity_id
_entity_poly.type
_entity_poly.pdbx_seq_one_letter_code
_entity_poly.pdbx_strand_id
1 'polypeptide(L)'
;MRKTKGFTLVEIMIVVLIIGILMAIAVPNFIKARSNSRLQTVVANLKQIDSAKEQWAMETGQVSGAACVSADLSPQYMKSYPLNSPVTGVYTPNAIGTNPIFIAKDADQWKADPTGL
;
A
#
# COMPACT_ATOMS: atom_id res chain seq x y z
N MET A 1 49.01 20.84 22.45
CA MET A 1 47.65 21.24 22.85
C MET A 1 46.79 21.39 21.60
N ARG A 2 45.77 20.53 21.42
CA ARG A 2 44.91 20.54 20.23
C ARG A 2 43.77 21.53 20.49
N LYS A 3 43.74 22.68 19.81
CA LYS A 3 42.62 23.64 19.89
C LYS A 3 41.39 23.00 19.26
N THR A 4 40.44 22.57 20.09
CA THR A 4 39.09 22.22 19.64
C THR A 4 38.38 23.51 19.21
N LYS A 5 38.17 23.69 17.90
CA LYS A 5 37.27 24.72 17.41
C LYS A 5 35.83 24.24 17.66
N GLY A 6 35.10 24.94 18.53
CA GLY A 6 33.66 24.73 18.69
C GLY A 6 32.89 25.42 17.56
N PHE A 7 31.71 24.90 17.23
CA PHE A 7 30.78 25.54 16.30
C PHE A 7 30.35 26.92 16.83
N THR A 8 30.28 27.92 15.95
CA THR A 8 29.71 29.22 16.30
C THR A 8 28.18 29.15 16.25
N LEU A 9 27.51 29.96 17.09
CA LEU A 9 26.04 30.09 17.04
C LEU A 9 25.56 30.54 15.66
N VAL A 10 26.33 31.42 15.01
CA VAL A 10 26.01 31.96 13.68
C VAL A 10 26.02 30.87 12.60
N GLU A 11 26.99 29.94 12.65
CA GLU A 11 27.03 28.80 11.72
C GLU A 11 25.79 27.93 11.86
N ILE A 12 25.35 27.65 13.08
CA ILE A 12 24.14 26.85 13.30
C ILE A 12 22.88 27.60 12.83
N MET A 13 22.79 28.93 13.03
CA MET A 13 21.64 29.74 12.59
C MET A 13 21.43 29.71 11.07
N ILE A 14 22.50 29.85 10.29
CA ILE A 14 22.40 29.82 8.82
C ILE A 14 22.01 28.42 8.33
N VAL A 15 22.54 27.38 8.97
CA VAL A 15 22.22 25.99 8.62
C VAL A 15 20.74 25.67 8.85
N VAL A 16 20.17 26.05 10.00
CA VAL A 16 18.75 25.80 10.26
C VAL A 16 17.84 26.63 9.35
N LEU A 17 18.27 27.83 8.95
CA LEU A 17 17.55 28.66 7.98
C LEU A 17 17.45 27.96 6.62
N ILE A 18 18.57 27.45 6.09
CA ILE A 18 18.60 26.75 4.80
C ILE A 18 17.79 25.45 4.87
N ILE A 19 17.93 24.66 5.93
CA ILE A 19 17.14 23.44 6.13
C ILE A 19 15.64 23.77 6.22
N GLY A 20 15.26 24.87 6.87
CA GLY A 20 13.88 25.34 6.94
C GLY A 20 13.26 25.62 5.57
N ILE A 21 14.00 26.30 4.69
CA ILE A 21 13.56 26.59 3.32
C ILE A 21 13.38 25.31 2.51
N LEU A 22 14.35 24.38 2.59
CA LEU A 22 14.26 23.09 1.90
C LEU A 22 13.08 22.25 2.40
N MET A 23 12.87 22.21 3.73
CA MET A 23 11.78 21.47 4.37
C MET A 23 10.40 22.00 3.96
N ALA A 24 10.24 23.32 3.82
CA ALA A 24 8.99 23.92 3.41
C ALA A 24 8.47 23.39 2.06
N ILE A 25 9.38 23.06 1.13
CA ILE A 25 9.04 22.48 -0.17
C ILE A 25 9.01 20.95 -0.11
N ALA A 26 9.97 20.34 0.60
CA ALA A 26 10.16 18.89 0.62
C ALA A 26 9.02 18.16 1.35
N VAL A 27 8.57 18.66 2.51
CA VAL A 27 7.55 18.00 3.34
C VAL A 27 6.21 17.83 2.61
N PRO A 28 5.56 18.87 2.04
CA PRO A 28 4.28 18.69 1.37
C PRO A 28 4.40 17.78 0.14
N ASN A 29 5.52 17.83 -0.58
CA ASN A 29 5.76 16.98 -1.74
C ASN A 29 5.95 15.51 -1.32
N PHE A 30 6.66 15.27 -0.22
CA PHE A 30 6.84 13.94 0.36
C PHE A 30 5.52 13.31 0.81
N ILE A 31 4.63 14.09 1.45
CA ILE A 31 3.31 13.60 1.88
C ILE A 31 2.48 13.16 0.66
N LYS A 32 2.46 13.97 -0.42
CA LYS A 32 1.77 13.63 -1.67
C LYS A 32 2.37 12.38 -2.32
N ALA A 33 3.68 12.30 -2.44
CA ALA A 33 4.38 11.14 -3.00
C ALA A 33 4.09 9.87 -2.20
N ARG A 34 4.09 9.96 -0.86
CA ARG A 34 3.73 8.85 0.03
C ARG A 34 2.29 8.39 -0.20
N SER A 35 1.33 9.31 -0.27
CA SER A 35 -0.07 8.98 -0.54
C SER A 35 -0.24 8.28 -1.90
N ASN A 36 0.37 8.84 -2.95
CA ASN A 36 0.33 8.26 -4.29
C ASN A 36 0.96 6.87 -4.35
N SER A 37 2.07 6.66 -3.65
CA SER A 37 2.72 5.35 -3.56
C SER A 37 1.80 4.31 -2.91
N ARG A 38 1.07 4.67 -1.85
CA ARG A 38 0.10 3.77 -1.22
C ARG A 38 -1.02 3.38 -2.19
N LEU A 39 -1.56 4.34 -2.94
CA LEU A 39 -2.59 4.08 -3.96
C LEU A 39 -2.06 3.20 -5.10
N GLN A 40 -0.83 3.44 -5.55
CA GLN A 40 -0.20 2.60 -6.58
C GLN A 40 0.00 1.16 -6.11
N THR A 41 0.35 0.94 -4.85
CA THR A 41 0.41 -0.41 -4.27
C THR A 41 -0.95 -1.10 -4.30
N VAL A 42 -2.05 -0.38 -3.96
CA VAL A 42 -3.41 -0.95 -4.02
C VAL A 42 -3.75 -1.39 -5.45
N VAL A 43 -3.48 -0.52 -6.44
CA VAL A 43 -3.71 -0.84 -7.85
C VAL A 43 -2.85 -2.02 -8.32
N ALA A 44 -1.58 -2.07 -7.90
CA ALA A 44 -0.68 -3.18 -8.23
C ALA A 44 -1.20 -4.51 -7.65
N ASN A 45 -1.65 -4.50 -6.40
CA ASN A 45 -2.23 -5.68 -5.74
C ASN A 45 -3.51 -6.15 -6.44
N LEU A 46 -4.41 -5.22 -6.82
CA LEU A 46 -5.61 -5.56 -7.58
C LEU A 46 -5.28 -6.23 -8.92
N LYS A 47 -4.29 -5.71 -9.65
CA LYS A 47 -3.80 -6.34 -10.89
C LYS A 47 -3.23 -7.73 -10.66
N GLN A 48 -2.46 -7.93 -9.58
CA GLN A 48 -1.93 -9.26 -9.24
C GLN A 48 -3.06 -10.25 -8.92
N ILE A 49 -4.08 -9.82 -8.19
CA ILE A 49 -5.26 -10.63 -7.90
C ILE A 49 -5.98 -10.98 -9.20
N ASP A 50 -6.20 -10.00 -10.08
CA ASP A 50 -6.90 -10.22 -11.36
C ASP A 50 -6.18 -11.24 -12.24
N SER A 51 -4.86 -11.09 -12.41
CA SER A 51 -4.05 -12.06 -13.15
C SER A 51 -4.04 -13.44 -12.50
N ALA A 52 -4.04 -13.53 -11.16
CA ALA A 52 -4.13 -14.81 -10.45
C ALA A 52 -5.50 -15.46 -10.65
N LYS A 53 -6.59 -14.68 -10.67
CA LYS A 53 -7.95 -15.17 -10.94
C LYS A 53 -8.06 -15.74 -12.34
N GLU A 54 -7.52 -15.05 -13.34
CA GLU A 54 -7.52 -15.53 -14.72
C GLU A 54 -6.75 -16.84 -14.86
N GLN A 55 -5.58 -16.95 -14.22
CA GLN A 55 -4.80 -18.19 -14.22
C GLN A 55 -5.55 -19.35 -13.55
N TRP A 56 -6.13 -19.12 -12.37
CA TRP A 56 -6.94 -20.12 -11.68
C TRP A 56 -8.12 -20.57 -12.54
N ALA A 57 -8.84 -19.63 -13.17
CA ALA A 57 -9.98 -19.94 -14.00
C ALA A 57 -9.60 -20.75 -15.26
N MET A 58 -8.47 -20.42 -15.88
CA MET A 58 -7.95 -21.17 -17.04
C MET A 58 -7.55 -22.60 -16.66
N GLU A 59 -6.90 -22.80 -15.53
CA GLU A 59 -6.43 -24.13 -15.11
C GLU A 59 -7.58 -25.02 -14.62
N THR A 60 -8.52 -24.45 -13.87
CA THR A 60 -9.64 -25.21 -13.27
C THR A 60 -10.89 -25.23 -14.15
N GLY A 61 -10.86 -24.61 -15.33
CA GLY A 61 -11.97 -24.57 -16.29
C GLY A 61 -13.16 -23.75 -15.81
N GLN A 62 -12.94 -22.74 -14.97
CA GLN A 62 -14.00 -21.90 -14.42
C GLN A 62 -14.50 -20.91 -15.46
N VAL A 63 -15.81 -20.68 -15.45
CA VAL A 63 -16.48 -19.74 -16.35
C VAL A 63 -16.81 -18.44 -15.63
N SER A 64 -17.18 -17.41 -16.41
CA SER A 64 -17.62 -16.14 -15.82
C SER A 64 -18.81 -16.37 -14.87
N GLY A 65 -18.77 -15.69 -13.71
CA GLY A 65 -19.74 -15.85 -12.63
C GLY A 65 -19.36 -16.90 -11.58
N ALA A 66 -18.32 -17.72 -11.82
CA ALA A 66 -17.80 -18.62 -10.80
C ALA A 66 -17.27 -17.84 -9.59
N ALA A 67 -17.64 -18.27 -8.38
CA ALA A 67 -17.15 -17.69 -7.14
C ALA A 67 -15.65 -17.94 -7.03
N CYS A 68 -14.90 -16.89 -6.69
CA CYS A 68 -13.47 -16.96 -6.44
C CYS A 68 -13.18 -16.33 -5.07
N VAL A 69 -12.50 -17.08 -4.22
CA VAL A 69 -12.06 -16.64 -2.90
C VAL A 69 -10.53 -16.55 -2.83
N SER A 70 -10.01 -15.85 -1.82
CA SER A 70 -8.55 -15.66 -1.65
C SER A 70 -7.78 -16.97 -1.48
N ALA A 71 -8.42 -18.01 -0.95
CA ALA A 71 -7.85 -19.34 -0.79
C ALA A 71 -7.65 -20.08 -2.12
N ASP A 72 -8.40 -19.74 -3.17
CA ASP A 72 -8.23 -20.33 -4.50
C ASP A 72 -6.98 -19.77 -5.20
N LEU A 73 -6.61 -18.53 -4.89
CA LEU A 73 -5.53 -17.81 -5.57
C LEU A 73 -4.16 -18.03 -4.94
N SER A 74 -4.11 -18.14 -3.61
CA SER A 74 -2.85 -18.29 -2.87
C SER A 74 -2.78 -19.64 -2.15
N PRO A 75 -1.62 -20.33 -2.17
CA PRO A 75 -0.31 -19.87 -2.66
C PRO A 75 -0.01 -20.19 -4.14
N GLN A 76 -0.91 -20.86 -4.86
CA GLN A 76 -0.59 -21.46 -6.16
C GLN A 76 -0.43 -20.45 -7.30
N TYR A 77 -1.31 -19.44 -7.39
CA TYR A 77 -1.34 -18.45 -8.47
C TYR A 77 -0.78 -17.09 -8.04
N MET A 78 -0.60 -16.89 -6.74
CA MET A 78 0.09 -15.76 -6.16
C MET A 78 0.80 -16.14 -4.86
N LYS A 79 2.00 -15.59 -4.64
CA LYS A 79 2.87 -15.94 -3.50
C LYS A 79 2.22 -15.69 -2.13
N SER A 80 1.44 -14.63 -2.00
CA SER A 80 0.71 -14.31 -0.78
C SER A 80 -0.44 -13.38 -1.11
N TYR A 81 -1.63 -13.66 -0.58
CA TYR A 81 -2.76 -12.75 -0.70
C TYR A 81 -2.49 -11.48 0.14
N PRO A 82 -2.68 -10.28 -0.40
CA PRO A 82 -2.38 -9.04 0.30
C PRO A 82 -3.45 -8.77 1.37
N LEU A 83 -3.29 -9.37 2.56
CA LEU A 83 -4.21 -9.19 3.69
C LEU A 83 -4.07 -7.79 4.34
N ASN A 84 -2.86 -7.21 4.27
CA ASN A 84 -2.54 -5.92 4.85
C ASN A 84 -2.19 -4.92 3.74
N SER A 85 -3.11 -4.02 3.45
CA SER A 85 -2.91 -2.93 2.48
C SER A 85 -2.20 -1.73 3.13
N PRO A 86 -1.38 -0.95 2.40
CA PRO A 86 -0.79 0.29 2.92
C PRO A 86 -1.83 1.38 3.26
N VAL A 87 -3.09 1.15 2.90
CA VAL A 87 -4.29 1.86 3.37
C VAL A 87 -5.16 0.82 4.07
N THR A 88 -5.67 1.11 5.27
CA THR A 88 -6.52 0.15 6.01
C THR A 88 -7.74 -0.26 5.17
N GLY A 89 -7.86 -1.54 4.84
CA GLY A 89 -8.90 -2.07 3.94
C GLY A 89 -8.67 -3.50 3.50
N VAL A 90 -9.63 -4.05 2.76
CA VAL A 90 -9.68 -5.47 2.34
C VAL A 90 -9.79 -5.57 0.83
N TYR A 91 -9.06 -6.52 0.24
CA TYR A 91 -9.21 -6.89 -1.17
C TYR A 91 -10.19 -8.04 -1.30
N THR A 92 -11.14 -7.91 -2.23
CA THR A 92 -12.05 -9.00 -2.59
C THR A 92 -11.84 -9.40 -4.04
N PRO A 93 -11.58 -10.70 -4.34
CA PRO A 93 -11.34 -11.14 -5.71
C PRO A 93 -12.56 -10.93 -6.61
N ASN A 94 -13.77 -11.06 -6.07
CA ASN A 94 -15.04 -11.16 -6.82
C ASN A 94 -15.08 -12.38 -7.76
N ALA A 95 -16.25 -12.63 -8.35
CA ALA A 95 -16.42 -13.71 -9.31
C ALA A 95 -15.56 -13.54 -10.56
N ILE A 96 -15.36 -14.62 -11.31
CA ILE A 96 -14.65 -14.59 -12.60
C ILE A 96 -15.40 -13.71 -13.60
N GLY A 97 -14.67 -12.85 -14.31
CA GLY A 97 -15.23 -11.85 -15.23
C GLY A 97 -15.74 -10.57 -14.55
N THR A 98 -15.60 -10.43 -13.22
CA THR A 98 -15.79 -9.17 -12.50
C THR A 98 -14.47 -8.71 -11.92
N ASN A 99 -14.13 -7.43 -12.06
CA ASN A 99 -12.86 -6.90 -11.54
C ASN A 99 -12.78 -7.06 -10.01
N PRO A 100 -11.60 -7.38 -9.45
CA PRO A 100 -11.39 -7.33 -8.01
C PRO A 100 -11.56 -5.90 -7.50
N ILE A 101 -11.97 -5.75 -6.25
CA ILE A 101 -12.15 -4.45 -5.60
C ILE A 101 -11.35 -4.37 -4.30
N PHE A 102 -11.02 -3.14 -3.94
CA PHE A 102 -10.46 -2.80 -2.65
C PHE A 102 -11.49 -1.95 -1.91
N ILE A 103 -11.89 -2.40 -0.72
CA ILE A 103 -12.80 -1.66 0.16
C ILE A 103 -11.96 -1.12 1.31
N ALA A 104 -11.83 0.21 1.38
CA ALA A 104 -11.20 0.85 2.52
C ALA A 104 -12.04 0.60 3.78
N LYS A 105 -11.38 0.20 4.87
CA LYS A 105 -12.01 0.01 6.18
C LYS A 105 -12.05 1.36 6.88
N ASP A 106 -13.25 1.86 7.17
CA ASP A 106 -13.44 3.03 8.02
C ASP A 106 -13.16 2.71 9.51
N ALA A 107 -13.01 3.74 10.34
CA ALA A 107 -12.67 3.59 11.76
C ALA A 107 -13.68 2.70 12.54
N ASP A 108 -14.95 2.72 12.15
CA ASP A 108 -15.99 1.89 12.76
C ASP A 108 -15.95 0.43 12.27
N GLN A 109 -15.45 0.19 11.05
CA GLN A 109 -15.34 -1.16 10.49
C GLN A 109 -14.22 -1.99 11.12
N TRP A 110 -13.21 -1.34 11.71
CA TRP A 110 -12.14 -2.04 12.42
C TRP A 110 -12.64 -2.75 13.69
N LYS A 111 -13.65 -2.19 14.36
CA LYS A 111 -14.23 -2.78 15.59
C LYS A 111 -15.17 -3.95 15.29
N ALA A 112 -15.67 -4.04 14.07
CA ALA A 112 -16.67 -5.02 13.64
C ALA A 112 -16.07 -6.21 12.88
N ASP A 113 -14.75 -6.22 12.62
CA ASP A 113 -14.10 -7.30 11.88
C ASP A 113 -13.77 -8.49 12.81
N PRO A 114 -14.42 -9.66 12.64
CA PRO A 114 -14.17 -10.84 13.45
C PRO A 114 -12.82 -11.51 13.16
N THR A 115 -12.10 -11.10 12.11
CA THR A 115 -10.81 -11.70 11.72
C THR A 115 -9.60 -11.02 12.38
N GLY A 116 -9.78 -9.83 12.96
CA GLY A 116 -8.73 -9.14 13.74
C GLY A 116 -7.47 -8.76 12.94
N LEU A 117 -7.54 -8.79 11.60
CA LEU A 117 -6.48 -8.37 10.68
C LEU A 117 -6.82 -7.01 10.04
#